data_AF-A0A6I5A389-F1
#
_entry.id   AF-A0A6I5A389-F1
#
_cell.length_a   1.000
_cell.length_b   1.000
_cell.length_c   1.000
_cell.angle_alpha   90.00
_cell.angle_beta   90.00
_cell.angle_gamma   90.00
#
_symmetry.space_group_name_H-M   'P 1'
#
loop_
_entity.id
_entity.type
_entity.pdbx_description
1 polymer ?
#
loop_
_entity_poly.entity_id
_entity_poly.type
_entity_poly.pdbx_seq_one_letter_code
_entity_poly.pdbx_strand_id
1 'polypeptide(L)'
;MIQVPNDLSFFAKLLFNGLGDELNLNNDSEVAIAIRGVIFLYLIILFLSILTYKLGFAKQLPILKSAIVYVVLAVGCMILTFFGLSLPIAEGLLISSVVLGIYRFRLHRERKDRPQSE
;
A
#
# COMPACT_ATOMS: atom_id res chain seq x y z
N MET A 1 8.50 27.25 9.57
CA MET A 1 8.87 25.88 9.99
C MET A 1 7.57 25.13 10.20
N ILE A 2 7.38 24.00 9.52
CA ILE A 2 6.21 23.14 9.73
C ILE A 2 6.66 22.00 10.64
N GLN A 3 5.97 21.82 11.77
CA GLN A 3 6.20 20.69 12.66
C GLN A 3 5.72 19.40 11.98
N VAL A 4 6.59 18.41 11.90
CA VAL A 4 6.20 17.08 11.46
C VAL A 4 5.42 16.41 12.59
N PRO A 5 4.26 15.79 12.33
CA PRO A 5 3.53 15.04 13.35
C PRO A 5 4.41 13.90 13.90
N ASN A 6 4.65 13.83 15.21
CA ASN A 6 5.49 12.78 15.81
C ASN A 6 4.84 11.37 15.84
N ASP A 7 3.56 11.28 15.46
CA ASP A 7 2.77 10.05 15.40
C ASP A 7 2.75 9.43 13.99
N LEU A 8 3.90 9.38 13.32
CA LEU A 8 4.02 8.76 12.02
C LEU A 8 3.91 7.22 12.11
N SER A 9 3.23 6.61 11.12
CA SER A 9 3.20 5.15 10.95
C SER A 9 4.61 4.58 10.69
N PHE A 10 4.86 3.28 10.91
CA PHE A 10 6.19 2.68 10.70
C PHE A 10 6.81 3.01 9.33
N PHE A 11 6.05 2.84 8.25
CA PHE A 11 6.52 3.15 6.90
C PHE A 11 6.74 4.64 6.67
N ALA A 12 5.93 5.49 7.31
CA ALA A 12 6.18 6.92 7.29
C ALA A 12 7.47 7.23 8.08
N LYS A 13 7.65 6.71 9.29
CA LYS A 13 8.89 6.86 10.08
C LYS A 13 10.13 6.37 9.33
N LEU A 14 9.99 5.33 8.51
CA LEU A 14 11.06 4.82 7.65
C LEU A 14 11.37 5.76 6.48
N LEU A 15 10.34 6.37 5.88
CA LEU A 15 10.49 7.29 4.74
C LEU A 15 10.94 8.70 5.14
N PHE A 16 10.50 9.15 6.30
CA PHE A 16 10.91 10.42 6.90
C PHE A 16 12.15 10.25 7.80
N ASN A 17 12.74 9.05 7.86
CA ASN A 17 13.97 8.79 8.59
C ASN A 17 15.11 9.60 7.96
N GLY A 18 15.48 10.71 8.60
CA GLY A 18 16.48 11.65 8.09
C GLY A 18 15.95 13.07 7.81
N LEU A 19 14.64 13.28 7.90
CA LEU A 19 14.06 14.62 8.08
C LEU A 19 14.04 14.89 9.60
N GLY A 20 14.62 16.00 10.04
CA GLY A 20 14.47 16.43 11.43
C GLY A 20 13.00 16.69 11.77
N ASP A 21 12.67 16.79 13.06
CA ASP A 21 11.30 17.09 13.53
C ASP A 21 10.72 18.41 12.96
N GLU A 22 11.58 19.25 12.38
CA GLU A 22 11.23 20.50 11.75
C GLU A 22 11.51 20.47 10.24
N LEU A 23 10.48 20.69 9.43
CA LEU A 23 10.62 20.89 7.98
C LEU A 23 10.90 22.37 7.68
N ASN A 24 12.08 22.64 7.14
CA ASN A 24 12.45 23.94 6.62
C ASN A 24 12.15 24.03 5.12
N LEU A 25 11.03 24.66 4.78
CA LEU A 25 10.63 24.87 3.38
C LEU A 25 11.56 25.79 2.58
N ASN A 26 12.56 26.40 3.25
CA ASN A 26 13.57 27.24 2.61
C ASN A 26 14.83 26.44 2.20
N ASN A 27 14.90 25.16 2.55
CA ASN A 27 16.01 24.29 2.20
C ASN A 27 15.57 23.31 1.08
N ASP A 28 16.09 23.50 -0.12
CA ASP A 28 15.75 22.68 -1.30
C ASP A 28 15.98 21.18 -1.05
N SER A 29 16.96 20.82 -0.22
CA SER A 29 17.27 19.43 0.10
C SER A 29 16.24 18.77 1.02
N GLU A 30 15.73 19.47 2.02
CA GLU A 30 14.69 18.96 2.93
C GLU A 30 13.35 18.83 2.20
N VAL A 31 13.01 19.82 1.36
CA VAL A 31 11.81 19.80 0.53
C VAL A 31 11.85 18.62 -0.45
N ALA A 32 13.01 18.35 -1.05
CA ALA A 32 13.19 17.21 -1.95
C ALA A 32 12.99 15.86 -1.23
N ILE A 33 13.50 15.69 0.00
CA ILE A 33 13.33 14.44 0.76
C ILE A 33 11.87 14.26 1.17
N ALA A 34 11.19 15.33 1.60
CA ALA A 34 9.78 15.28 1.98
C ALA A 34 8.88 14.88 0.78
N ILE A 35 9.09 15.52 -0.38
CA ILE A 35 8.34 15.19 -1.60
C ILE A 35 8.61 13.74 -2.03
N ARG A 36 9.87 13.29 -1.99
CA ARG A 36 10.23 11.90 -2.30
C ARG A 36 9.53 10.93 -1.34
N GLY A 37 9.51 11.23 -0.05
CA GLY A 37 8.84 10.42 0.98
C GLY A 37 7.36 10.23 0.68
N VAL A 38 6.63 11.31 0.39
CA VAL A 38 5.20 11.27 0.06
C VAL A 38 4.94 10.46 -1.22
N ILE A 39 5.76 10.63 -2.26
CA ILE A 39 5.63 9.87 -3.53
C ILE A 39 5.88 8.38 -3.31
N PHE A 40 6.92 8.01 -2.55
CA PHE A 40 7.19 6.62 -2.22
C PHE A 40 6.06 5.99 -1.40
N LEU A 41 5.52 6.72 -0.43
CA LEU A 41 4.38 6.27 0.37
C LEU A 41 3.15 6.01 -0.53
N TYR A 42 2.86 6.93 -1.45
CA TYR A 42 1.82 6.76 -2.46
C TYR A 42 2.05 5.51 -3.32
N LEU A 43 3.27 5.30 -3.82
CA LEU A 43 3.62 4.12 -4.63
C LEU A 43 3.48 2.82 -3.84
N ILE A 44 3.91 2.79 -2.57
CA ILE A 44 3.79 1.60 -1.71
C ILE A 44 2.31 1.27 -1.50
N ILE A 45 1.49 2.24 -1.09
CA ILE A 45 0.06 2.03 -0.88
C ILE A 45 -0.61 1.56 -2.18
N LEU A 46 -0.33 2.23 -3.30
CA LEU A 46 -0.87 1.87 -4.61
C LEU A 46 -0.49 0.43 -4.97
N PHE A 47 0.79 0.07 -4.85
CA PHE A 47 1.28 -1.26 -5.17
C PHE A 47 0.66 -2.33 -4.27
N LEU A 48 0.64 -2.11 -2.95
CA LEU A 48 0.01 -3.02 -1.99
C LEU A 48 -1.49 -3.15 -2.22
N SER A 49 -2.16 -2.07 -2.62
CA SER A 49 -3.60 -2.06 -2.89
C SER A 49 -3.92 -2.85 -4.15
N ILE A 50 -3.11 -2.69 -5.21
CA ILE A 50 -3.19 -3.50 -6.43
C ILE A 50 -2.94 -4.97 -6.11
N LEU A 51 -1.92 -5.27 -5.30
CA LEU A 51 -1.59 -6.62 -4.90
C LEU A 51 -2.75 -7.25 -4.11
N THR A 52 -3.27 -6.54 -3.12
CA THR A 52 -4.43 -6.96 -2.31
C THR A 52 -5.67 -7.17 -3.16
N TYR A 53 -5.95 -6.28 -4.12
CA TYR A 53 -7.06 -6.44 -5.05
C TYR A 53 -6.90 -7.71 -5.90
N LYS A 54 -5.71 -7.93 -6.47
CA LYS A 54 -5.41 -9.12 -7.28
C LYS A 54 -5.47 -10.41 -6.44
N LEU A 55 -5.10 -10.34 -5.16
CA LEU A 55 -5.13 -11.47 -4.23
C LEU A 55 -6.53 -11.76 -3.69
N GLY A 56 -7.29 -10.72 -3.34
CA GLY A 56 -8.61 -10.81 -2.72
C GLY A 56 -9.72 -11.14 -3.70
N PHE A 57 -9.62 -10.66 -4.94
CA PHE A 57 -10.50 -11.09 -5.99
C PHE A 57 -9.97 -12.40 -6.59
N ALA A 58 -10.39 -13.51 -5.99
CA ALA A 58 -10.14 -14.88 -6.46
C ALA A 58 -10.83 -15.21 -7.81
N LYS A 59 -11.51 -14.26 -8.45
CA LYS A 59 -12.28 -14.46 -9.68
C LYS A 59 -11.77 -13.55 -10.78
N GLN A 60 -11.51 -14.09 -11.96
CA GLN A 60 -11.12 -13.33 -13.15
C GLN A 60 -12.23 -12.33 -13.47
N LEU A 61 -12.01 -11.05 -13.15
CA LEU A 61 -12.91 -10.00 -13.62
C LEU A 61 -12.57 -9.69 -15.09
N PRO A 62 -13.59 -9.53 -15.96
CA PRO A 62 -13.38 -9.11 -17.34
C PRO A 62 -12.59 -7.81 -17.37
N ILE A 63 -11.65 -7.71 -18.32
CA ILE A 63 -10.59 -6.69 -18.41
C ILE A 63 -11.16 -5.27 -18.29
N LEU A 64 -12.37 -5.05 -18.83
CA LEU A 64 -13.07 -3.76 -18.79
C LEU A 64 -13.54 -3.36 -17.39
N LYS A 65 -13.99 -4.31 -16.55
CA LYS A 65 -14.35 -4.03 -15.14
C LYS A 65 -13.12 -3.80 -14.28
N SER A 66 -12.02 -4.50 -14.60
CA SER A 66 -10.74 -4.29 -13.93
C SER A 66 -10.23 -2.86 -14.11
N ALA A 67 -10.39 -2.28 -15.31
CA ALA A 67 -9.99 -0.89 -15.59
C ALA A 67 -10.71 0.13 -14.69
N ILE A 68 -12.04 -0.02 -14.51
CA ILE A 68 -12.83 0.83 -13.61
C ILE A 68 -12.33 0.70 -12.18
N VAL A 69 -12.05 -0.52 -11.72
CA VAL A 69 -11.53 -0.72 -10.36
C VAL A 69 -10.16 -0.09 -10.19
N TYR A 70 -9.24 -0.22 -11.15
CA TYR A 70 -7.94 0.46 -11.09
C TYR A 70 -8.08 1.98 -11.02
N VAL A 71 -9.03 2.57 -11.74
CA VAL A 71 -9.31 4.02 -11.67
C VAL A 71 -9.81 4.39 -10.27
N VAL A 72 -10.80 3.66 -9.74
CA VAL A 72 -11.31 3.88 -8.37
C VAL A 72 -10.20 3.67 -7.34
N LEU A 73 -9.31 2.70 -7.54
CA LEU A 73 -8.17 2.40 -6.67
C LEU A 73 -7.15 3.54 -6.68
N ALA A 74 -6.84 4.09 -7.85
CA ALA A 74 -5.91 5.21 -8.01
C ALA A 74 -6.44 6.48 -7.32
N VAL A 75 -7.74 6.76 -7.47
CA VAL A 75 -8.42 7.87 -6.78
C VAL A 75 -8.50 7.62 -5.28
N GLY A 76 -8.85 6.40 -4.87
CA GLY A 76 -8.87 6.01 -3.46
C GLY A 76 -7.50 6.09 -2.80
N CYS A 77 -6.43 5.75 -3.53
CA CYS A 77 -5.05 5.88 -3.05
C CYS A 77 -4.64 7.32 -2.78
N MET A 78 -5.17 8.32 -3.51
CA MET A 78 -4.91 9.72 -3.15
C MET A 78 -5.42 10.06 -1.74
N ILE A 79 -6.64 9.63 -1.42
CA ILE A 79 -7.23 9.82 -0.09
C ILE A 79 -6.45 8.99 0.95
N LEU A 80 -6.09 7.75 0.59
CA LEU A 80 -5.35 6.85 1.47
C LEU A 80 -3.95 7.35 1.80
N THR A 81 -3.25 8.01 0.87
CA THR A 81 -1.94 8.62 1.14
C THR A 81 -2.06 9.80 2.09
N PHE A 82 -3.14 10.59 2.00
CA PHE A 82 -3.40 11.65 2.96
C PHE A 82 -3.61 11.09 4.37
N PHE A 83 -4.37 10.00 4.50
CA PHE A 83 -4.54 9.31 5.79
C PHE A 83 -3.31 8.51 6.21
N GLY A 84 -2.48 8.04 5.28
CA GLY A 84 -1.34 7.14 5.54
C GLY A 84 -0.17 7.81 6.26
N LEU A 85 -0.16 9.14 6.33
CA LEU A 85 0.80 9.91 7.11
C LEU A 85 0.57 9.73 8.62
N SER A 86 -0.70 9.71 9.08
CA SER A 86 -1.06 9.58 10.50
C SER A 86 -1.64 8.22 10.87
N LEU A 87 -2.15 7.44 9.91
CA LEU A 87 -2.66 6.08 10.15
C LEU A 87 -1.75 5.02 9.52
N PRO A 88 -1.55 3.85 10.18
CA PRO A 88 -0.75 2.73 9.67
C PRO A 88 -1.46 1.93 8.56
N ILE A 89 -1.93 2.62 7.52
CA ILE A 89 -2.67 2.00 6.40
C ILE A 89 -1.79 1.06 5.58
N ALA A 90 -0.55 1.47 5.30
CA ALA A 90 0.40 0.63 4.56
C ALA A 90 0.65 -0.70 5.28
N GLU A 91 0.77 -0.70 6.61
CA GLU A 91 0.91 -1.92 7.40
C GLU A 91 -0.35 -2.79 7.34
N GLY A 92 -1.53 -2.17 7.46
CA GLY A 92 -2.81 -2.88 7.34
C GLY A 92 -2.99 -3.57 5.99
N LEU A 93 -2.61 -2.90 4.89
CA LEU A 93 -2.61 -3.51 3.56
C LEU A 93 -1.57 -4.62 3.43
N LEU A 94 -0.37 -4.45 4.01
CA LEU A 94 0.68 -5.46 3.98
C LEU A 94 0.19 -6.74 4.68
N ILE A 95 -0.34 -6.61 5.89
CA ILE A 95 -0.88 -7.72 6.67
C ILE A 95 -2.02 -8.40 5.91
N SER A 96 -2.96 -7.62 5.36
CA SER A 96 -4.08 -8.16 4.56
C SER A 96 -3.59 -8.95 3.34
N SER A 97 -2.63 -8.40 2.60
CA SER A 97 -2.02 -9.07 1.44
C SER A 97 -1.32 -10.37 1.83
N VAL A 98 -0.60 -10.40 2.96
CA VAL A 98 0.07 -11.60 3.45
C VAL A 98 -0.95 -12.68 3.86
N VAL A 99 -1.98 -12.31 4.63
CA VAL A 99 -3.03 -13.23 5.07
C VAL A 99 -3.74 -13.86 3.87
N LEU A 100 -4.13 -13.04 2.89
CA LEU A 100 -4.74 -13.53 1.65
C LEU A 100 -3.78 -14.38 0.82
N GLY A 101 -2.49 -14.02 0.78
CA GLY A 101 -1.46 -14.77 0.08
C GLY A 101 -1.31 -16.18 0.64
N ILE A 102 -1.23 -16.31 1.96
CA ILE A 102 -1.17 -17.60 2.68
C ILE A 102 -2.45 -18.40 2.43
N TYR A 103 -3.62 -17.77 2.56
CA TYR A 103 -4.91 -18.42 2.31
C TYR A 103 -4.99 -18.97 0.88
N ARG A 104 -4.59 -18.17 -0.11
CA ARG A 104 -4.61 -18.57 -1.52
C ARG A 104 -3.64 -19.71 -1.80
N PHE A 105 -2.45 -19.69 -1.18
CA PHE A 105 -1.47 -20.77 -1.31
C PHE A 105 -2.01 -22.09 -0.74
N ARG A 106 -2.65 -22.05 0.44
CA ARG A 106 -3.29 -23.25 1.03
C ARG A 106 -4.40 -23.80 0.13
N LEU A 107 -5.28 -22.94 -0.37
CA LEU A 107 -6.43 -23.38 -1.17
C LEU A 107 -6.03 -24.02 -2.51
N HIS A 108 -4.96 -23.54 -3.16
CA HIS A 108 -4.45 -24.15 -4.40
C HIS A 108 -3.85 -25.53 -4.15
N ARG A 109 -3.30 -25.77 -2.94
CA ARG A 109 -2.74 -27.07 -2.56
C ARG A 109 -3.84 -28.11 -2.33
N GLU A 110 -4.93 -27.74 -1.66
CA GLU A 110 -6.08 -28.64 -1.41
C GLU A 110 -6.82 -29.08 -2.69
N ARG A 111 -6.77 -28.27 -3.75
CA ARG A 111 -7.32 -28.64 -5.07
C ARG A 111 -6.43 -29.61 -5.86
N LYS A 112 -5.13 -29.70 -5.55
CA LYS A 112 -4.19 -30.59 -6.25
C LYS A 112 -4.11 -31.99 -5.59
N ASP A 113 -4.52 -32.11 -4.34
CA ASP A 113 -4.58 -33.38 -3.58
C ASP A 113 -5.92 -34.12 -3.72
N ARG A 114 -6.72 -33.84 -4.76
CA ARG A 114 -7.70 -34.81 -5.25
C ARG A 114 -7.08 -35.56 -6.44
N PRO A 115 -6.27 -36.61 -6.20
CA PRO A 115 -6.00 -37.56 -7.26
C PRO A 115 -7.36 -38.08 -7.74
N GLN A 116 -7.60 -37.90 -9.03
CA GLN A 116 -8.67 -38.60 -9.74
C GLN A 116 -8.50 -40.10 -9.46
N SER A 117 -9.35 -40.63 -8.59
CA SER A 117 -9.64 -42.06 -8.54
C SER A 117 -10.87 -42.28 -9.40
N GLU A 118 -10.66 -42.61 -10.67
CA GLU A 118 -11.54 -43.46 -11.48
C GLU A 118 -10.77 -43.97 -12.71
#